data_AF-A0A2S1QTQ9-F1
#
_entry.id   AF-A0A2S1QTQ9-F1
#
_cell.length_a   1.000
_cell.length_b   1.000
_cell.length_c   1.000
_cell.angle_alpha   90.00
_cell.angle_beta   90.00
_cell.angle_gamma   90.00
#
_symmetry.space_group_name_H-M   'P 1'
#
loop_
_entity.id
_entity.type
_entity.pdbx_description
1 polymer ?
#
loop_
_entity_poly.entity_id
_entity_poly.type
_entity_poly.pdbx_seq_one_letter_code
_entity_poly.pdbx_strand_id
1 'polypeptide(L)'
;MKKFLKRATLFVLCVSAINLVINICTFYPVQDDRFEVRYDYLKENINKYNTLFFGTSRTIRHIVPSVFDSINNANGLSTKGFNLGTPANKLFETYYQYDAFLRDYSKMKERPVKYVFLELNPMDGLEFQNISSRKASYWMDANYAGHLVSYLRDGAPVKRSYFNYVYAFLIHYFGFNYLNNPLQETSKDANVWLGEHHDGYVDYDDEIKLVTDQNQKRSFRSSGQDLRKILPS
;
A
#
# COMPACT_ATOMS: atom_id res chain seq x y z
N MET A 1 25.58 38.23 -11.66
CA MET A 1 24.89 37.27 -10.77
C MET A 1 23.36 37.29 -10.92
N LYS A 2 22.64 38.42 -10.81
CA LYS A 2 21.17 38.46 -10.91
C LYS A 2 20.58 37.81 -12.18
N LYS A 3 21.19 38.04 -13.35
CA LYS A 3 20.77 37.41 -14.62
C LYS A 3 20.95 35.89 -14.61
N PHE A 4 21.99 35.38 -13.96
CA PHE A 4 22.24 33.95 -13.81
C PHE A 4 21.20 33.32 -12.88
N LEU A 5 20.98 33.90 -11.69
CA LEU A 5 19.95 33.40 -10.76
C LEU A 5 18.56 33.37 -11.43
N LYS A 6 18.16 34.43 -12.14
CA LYS A 6 16.87 34.44 -12.86
C LYS A 6 16.75 33.30 -13.87
N ARG A 7 17.80 33.03 -14.65
CA ARG A 7 17.81 31.94 -15.63
C ARG A 7 17.78 30.56 -14.96
N ALA A 8 18.55 30.38 -13.88
CA ALA A 8 18.56 29.15 -13.11
C ALA A 8 17.19 28.87 -12.47
N THR A 9 16.57 29.88 -11.84
CA THR A 9 15.21 29.75 -11.29
C THR A 9 14.19 29.41 -12.37
N LEU A 10 14.23 30.10 -13.53
CA LEU A 10 13.33 29.79 -14.63
C LEU A 10 13.51 28.35 -15.13
N PHE A 11 14.75 27.88 -15.26
CA PHE A 11 15.05 26.51 -15.65
C PHE A 11 14.46 25.49 -14.66
N VAL A 12 14.67 25.69 -13.36
CA VAL A 12 14.10 24.82 -12.31
C VAL A 12 12.57 24.80 -12.39
N LEU A 13 11.93 25.97 -12.55
CA LEU A 13 10.48 26.06 -12.69
C LEU A 13 9.96 25.32 -13.93
N CYS A 14 10.64 25.45 -15.07
CA CYS A 14 10.29 24.71 -16.30
C CYS A 14 10.40 23.20 -16.11
N VAL A 15 11.50 22.72 -15.51
CA VAL A 15 11.68 21.28 -15.22
C VAL A 15 10.61 20.77 -14.26
N SER A 16 10.33 21.50 -13.18
CA SER A 16 9.27 21.15 -12.23
C SER A 16 7.88 21.13 -12.88
N ALA A 17 7.59 22.06 -13.79
CA ALA A 17 6.32 22.09 -14.52
C ALA A 17 6.19 20.90 -15.47
N ILE A 18 7.26 20.53 -16.19
CA ILE A 18 7.27 19.34 -17.05
C ILE A 18 7.04 18.09 -16.21
N ASN A 19 7.75 17.92 -15.09
CA ASN A 19 7.55 16.77 -14.21
C ASN A 19 6.15 16.71 -13.62
N LEU A 20 5.56 17.86 -13.28
CA LEU A 20 4.17 17.94 -12.82
C LEU A 20 3.20 17.46 -13.90
N VAL A 21 3.37 17.90 -15.15
CA VAL A 21 2.54 17.45 -16.28
C VAL A 21 2.71 15.95 -16.50
N ILE A 22 3.94 15.45 -16.49
CA ILE A 22 4.21 14.00 -16.60
C ILE A 22 3.49 13.27 -15.47
N ASN A 23 3.64 13.68 -14.21
CA ASN A 23 3.01 13.02 -13.07
C ASN A 23 1.47 12.96 -13.19
N ILE A 24 0.84 14.07 -13.60
CA ILE A 24 -0.60 14.13 -13.84
C ILE A 24 -1.01 13.18 -14.97
N CYS A 25 -0.25 13.12 -16.06
CA CYS A 25 -0.56 12.29 -17.23
C CYS A 25 -0.22 10.80 -17.03
N THR A 26 0.78 10.47 -16.22
CA THR A 26 1.25 9.10 -15.96
C THR A 26 0.78 8.56 -14.62
N PHE A 27 -0.28 9.14 -14.05
CA PHE A 27 -0.81 8.76 -12.75
C PHE A 27 -1.14 7.26 -12.73
N TYR A 28 -0.24 6.49 -12.11
CA TYR A 28 -0.42 5.07 -11.87
C TYR A 28 -0.95 4.92 -10.45
N PRO A 29 -2.18 4.40 -10.26
CA PRO A 29 -2.89 4.58 -9.01
C PRO A 29 -2.19 3.86 -7.85
N VAL A 30 -1.79 2.61 -8.02
CA VAL A 30 -1.09 1.87 -6.97
C VAL A 30 0.30 1.49 -7.48
N GLN A 31 1.31 1.64 -6.63
CA GLN A 31 2.72 1.33 -6.92
C GLN A 31 3.31 0.50 -5.76
N ASP A 32 2.63 -0.60 -5.42
CA ASP A 32 3.08 -1.62 -4.46
C ASP A 32 2.80 -3.00 -5.05
N ASP A 33 3.85 -3.66 -5.52
CA ASP A 33 3.80 -4.94 -6.22
C ASP A 33 2.96 -6.00 -5.49
N ARG A 34 2.98 -5.99 -4.15
CA ARG A 34 2.29 -7.00 -3.31
C ARG A 34 0.79 -6.79 -3.30
N PHE A 35 0.36 -5.52 -3.35
CA PHE A 35 -1.05 -5.21 -3.54
C PHE A 35 -1.45 -5.44 -4.99
N GLU A 36 -0.67 -4.93 -5.94
CA GLU A 36 -0.97 -5.03 -7.38
C GLU A 36 -1.20 -6.46 -7.83
N VAL A 37 -0.30 -7.39 -7.49
CA VAL A 37 -0.43 -8.82 -7.85
C VAL A 37 -1.76 -9.41 -7.38
N ARG A 38 -2.11 -9.19 -6.11
CA ARG A 38 -3.37 -9.70 -5.54
C ARG A 38 -4.59 -8.99 -6.10
N TYR A 39 -4.46 -7.69 -6.36
CA TYR A 39 -5.53 -6.87 -6.87
C TYR A 39 -5.83 -7.19 -8.34
N ASP A 40 -4.81 -7.44 -9.16
CA ASP A 40 -4.94 -7.91 -10.53
C ASP A 40 -5.62 -9.28 -10.59
N TYR A 41 -5.15 -10.23 -9.77
CA TYR A 41 -5.82 -11.52 -9.63
C TYR A 41 -7.29 -11.36 -9.21
N LEU A 42 -7.57 -10.50 -8.23
CA LEU A 42 -8.93 -10.24 -7.78
C LEU A 42 -9.79 -9.68 -8.90
N LYS A 43 -9.30 -8.74 -9.72
CA LYS A 43 -10.08 -8.20 -10.85
C LYS A 43 -10.49 -9.28 -11.85
N GLU A 44 -9.59 -10.21 -12.15
CA GLU A 44 -9.86 -11.33 -13.05
C GLU A 44 -10.79 -12.38 -12.43
N ASN A 45 -10.83 -12.46 -11.10
CA ASN A 45 -11.55 -13.49 -10.35
C ASN A 45 -12.66 -12.94 -9.44
N ILE A 46 -13.10 -11.70 -9.65
CA ILE A 46 -13.96 -10.96 -8.71
C ILE A 46 -15.25 -11.72 -8.40
N ASN A 47 -15.79 -12.44 -9.38
CA ASN A 47 -17.00 -13.25 -9.27
C ASN A 47 -16.90 -14.45 -8.32
N LYS A 48 -15.68 -14.83 -7.90
CA LYS A 48 -15.46 -15.89 -6.91
C LYS A 48 -15.61 -15.39 -5.48
N TYR A 49 -15.49 -14.08 -5.26
CA TYR A 49 -15.41 -13.49 -3.93
C TYR A 49 -16.56 -12.52 -3.69
N ASN A 50 -17.11 -12.56 -2.48
CA ASN A 50 -18.14 -11.62 -2.05
C ASN A 50 -17.75 -10.84 -0.79
N THR A 51 -16.58 -11.12 -0.24
CA THR A 51 -16.06 -10.54 1.00
C THR A 51 -14.60 -10.15 0.79
N LEU A 52 -14.24 -8.91 1.10
CA LEU A 52 -12.87 -8.42 0.94
C LEU A 52 -12.30 -7.90 2.26
N PHE A 53 -11.00 -8.08 2.48
CA PHE A 53 -10.29 -7.56 3.64
C PHE A 53 -9.17 -6.60 3.21
N PHE A 54 -9.25 -5.34 3.60
CA PHE A 54 -8.22 -4.33 3.37
C PHE A 54 -7.51 -3.99 4.67
N GLY A 55 -6.20 -3.82 4.62
CA GLY A 55 -5.44 -3.43 5.80
C GLY A 55 -3.93 -3.56 5.64
N THR A 56 -3.29 -3.76 6.77
CA THR A 56 -1.85 -3.79 6.96
C THR A 56 -1.34 -5.22 7.10
N SER A 57 -0.14 -5.38 7.66
CA SER A 57 0.39 -6.67 8.07
C SER A 57 -0.49 -7.41 9.09
N ARG A 58 -1.35 -6.71 9.86
CA ARG A 58 -2.28 -7.37 10.77
C ARG A 58 -3.38 -8.09 10.01
N THR A 59 -3.97 -7.43 9.01
CA THR A 59 -4.98 -8.03 8.14
C THR A 59 -4.43 -9.22 7.36
N ILE A 60 -3.27 -9.09 6.70
CA ILE A 60 -2.72 -10.21 5.90
C ILE A 60 -2.35 -11.43 6.75
N ARG A 61 -1.86 -11.22 7.99
CA ARG A 61 -1.36 -12.32 8.84
C ARG A 61 -2.42 -12.95 9.72
N HIS A 62 -3.45 -12.21 10.12
CA HIS A 62 -4.43 -12.69 11.10
C HIS A 62 -5.78 -13.05 10.49
N ILE A 63 -6.09 -12.57 9.29
CA ILE A 63 -7.33 -12.95 8.60
C ILE A 63 -7.03 -14.05 7.60
N VAL A 64 -7.40 -15.28 7.95
CA VAL A 64 -7.40 -16.44 7.05
C VAL A 64 -8.78 -16.57 6.42
N PRO A 65 -8.99 -16.23 5.13
CA PRO A 65 -10.31 -16.22 4.51
C PRO A 65 -11.01 -17.57 4.59
N SER A 66 -10.31 -18.69 4.34
CA SER A 66 -10.88 -20.03 4.42
C SER A 66 -11.48 -20.37 5.80
N VAL A 67 -10.84 -19.94 6.88
CA VAL A 67 -11.34 -20.14 8.25
C VAL A 67 -12.54 -19.23 8.52
N PHE A 68 -12.44 -17.95 8.15
CA PHE A 68 -13.54 -16.99 8.28
C PHE A 68 -14.79 -17.45 7.53
N ASP A 69 -14.61 -17.92 6.30
CA ASP A 69 -15.68 -18.43 5.45
C ASP A 69 -16.28 -19.72 6.01
N SER A 70 -15.46 -20.65 6.50
CA SER A 70 -15.95 -21.87 7.13
C SER A 70 -16.88 -21.57 8.31
N ILE A 71 -16.47 -20.66 9.20
CA ILE A 71 -17.26 -20.27 10.38
C ILE A 71 -18.56 -19.59 9.96
N ASN A 72 -18.52 -18.63 9.03
CA ASN A 72 -19.72 -17.92 8.58
C ASN A 72 -20.70 -18.84 7.85
N ASN A 73 -20.21 -19.70 6.96
CA ASN A 73 -21.03 -20.64 6.23
C ASN A 73 -21.75 -21.61 7.17
N ALA A 74 -21.07 -22.09 8.24
CA ALA A 74 -21.69 -22.92 9.28
C ALA A 74 -22.80 -22.19 10.06
N ASN A 75 -22.78 -20.85 10.07
CA ASN A 75 -23.79 -20.00 10.70
C ASN A 75 -24.81 -19.44 9.68
N GLY A 76 -24.87 -19.99 8.46
CA GLY A 76 -25.85 -19.60 7.44
C GLY A 76 -25.52 -18.31 6.68
N LEU A 77 -24.34 -17.72 6.90
CA LEU A 77 -23.86 -16.54 6.17
C LEU A 77 -22.91 -16.98 5.05
N SER A 78 -23.35 -16.85 3.80
CA SER A 78 -22.52 -17.23 2.65
C SER A 78 -21.42 -16.20 2.38
N THR A 79 -20.20 -16.47 2.87
CA THR A 79 -19.01 -15.67 2.56
C THR A 79 -17.98 -16.44 1.74
N LYS A 80 -17.33 -15.70 0.84
CA LYS A 80 -16.14 -16.09 0.07
C LYS A 80 -15.16 -14.93 0.12
N GLY A 81 -14.17 -15.04 0.99
CA GLY A 81 -13.22 -14.01 1.37
C GLY A 81 -12.01 -13.92 0.45
N PHE A 82 -11.49 -12.71 0.29
CA PHE A 82 -10.19 -12.46 -0.32
C PHE A 82 -9.43 -11.38 0.47
N ASN A 83 -8.16 -11.64 0.78
CA ASN A 83 -7.33 -10.80 1.64
C ASN A 83 -6.39 -9.90 0.81
N LEU A 84 -6.63 -8.59 0.87
CA LEU A 84 -5.83 -7.54 0.25
C LEU A 84 -4.94 -6.79 1.26
N GLY A 85 -4.80 -7.29 2.49
CA GLY A 85 -3.96 -6.67 3.51
C GLY A 85 -2.52 -6.56 3.03
N THR A 86 -1.88 -5.39 3.10
CA THR A 86 -0.53 -5.20 2.55
C THR A 86 0.45 -4.84 3.67
N PRO A 87 1.57 -5.58 3.82
CA PRO A 87 2.51 -5.33 4.90
C PRO A 87 3.05 -3.90 4.88
N ALA A 88 3.20 -3.33 6.09
CA ALA A 88 3.69 -1.97 6.31
C ALA A 88 2.88 -0.85 5.62
N ASN A 89 1.62 -1.12 5.24
CA ASN A 89 0.73 -0.06 4.81
C ASN A 89 0.52 0.99 5.91
N LYS A 90 0.50 2.25 5.49
CA LYS A 90 0.00 3.35 6.32
C LYS A 90 -1.53 3.44 6.24
N LEU A 91 -2.15 4.15 7.18
CA LEU A 91 -3.61 4.29 7.23
C LEU A 91 -4.19 4.78 5.89
N PHE A 92 -3.69 5.92 5.43
CA PHE A 92 -4.15 6.54 4.18
C PHE A 92 -3.76 5.74 2.94
N GLU A 93 -2.70 4.93 3.01
CA GLU A 93 -2.33 4.02 1.93
C GLU A 93 -3.37 2.90 1.76
N THR A 94 -3.86 2.33 2.86
CA THR A 94 -4.96 1.35 2.84
C THR A 94 -6.25 1.96 2.29
N TYR A 95 -6.56 3.20 2.66
CA TYR A 95 -7.75 3.90 2.15
C TYR A 95 -7.62 4.19 0.67
N TYR A 96 -6.44 4.61 0.23
CA TYR A 96 -6.14 4.85 -1.17
C TYR A 96 -6.34 3.57 -2.00
N GLN A 97 -5.84 2.43 -1.51
CA GLN A 97 -6.03 1.12 -2.15
C GLN A 97 -7.51 0.74 -2.21
N TYR A 98 -8.28 1.04 -1.17
CA TYR A 98 -9.73 0.81 -1.16
C TYR A 98 -10.46 1.73 -2.14
N ASP A 99 -10.09 3.01 -2.24
CA ASP A 99 -10.63 3.93 -3.25
C ASP A 99 -10.31 3.48 -4.67
N ALA A 100 -9.10 2.95 -4.90
CA ALA A 100 -8.75 2.33 -6.18
C ALA A 100 -9.70 1.17 -6.52
N PHE A 101 -9.95 0.29 -5.55
CA PHE A 101 -10.96 -0.75 -5.70
C PHE A 101 -12.34 -0.19 -6.03
N LEU A 102 -12.84 0.81 -5.28
CA LEU A 102 -14.16 1.41 -5.52
C LEU A 102 -14.27 2.03 -6.91
N ARG A 103 -13.24 2.73 -7.38
CA ARG A 103 -13.21 3.32 -8.73
C ARG A 103 -13.37 2.27 -9.81
N ASP A 104 -12.67 1.15 -9.71
CA ASP A 104 -12.74 0.09 -10.72
C ASP A 104 -14.02 -0.74 -10.57
N TYR A 105 -14.40 -1.09 -9.34
CA TYR A 105 -15.62 -1.83 -9.02
C TYR A 105 -16.90 -1.09 -9.47
N SER A 106 -16.92 0.25 -9.39
CA SER A 106 -18.05 1.06 -9.86
C SER A 106 -18.31 0.93 -11.37
N LYS A 107 -17.27 0.57 -12.14
CA LYS A 107 -17.32 0.40 -13.61
C LYS A 107 -17.63 -1.05 -14.01
N MET A 108 -17.57 -1.99 -13.08
CA MET A 108 -17.83 -3.40 -13.36
C MET A 108 -19.33 -3.65 -13.58
N LYS A 109 -19.65 -4.50 -14.56
CA LYS A 109 -21.04 -4.93 -14.83
C LYS A 109 -21.57 -5.80 -13.69
N GLU A 110 -20.75 -6.73 -13.23
CA GLU A 110 -21.08 -7.61 -12.11
C GLU A 110 -20.42 -7.10 -10.84
N ARG A 111 -21.19 -7.10 -9.75
CA ARG A 111 -20.79 -6.54 -8.46
C ARG A 111 -21.10 -7.54 -7.34
N PRO A 112 -20.31 -8.63 -7.24
CA PRO A 112 -20.55 -9.74 -6.31
C PRO A 112 -20.17 -9.43 -4.86
N VAL A 113 -19.33 -8.41 -4.62
CA VAL A 113 -18.85 -8.01 -3.28
C VAL A 113 -20.00 -7.40 -2.48
N LYS A 114 -20.27 -8.03 -1.32
CA LYS A 114 -21.29 -7.65 -0.34
C LYS A 114 -20.68 -7.07 0.94
N TYR A 115 -19.51 -7.57 1.32
CA TYR A 115 -18.85 -7.22 2.57
C TYR A 115 -17.44 -6.74 2.31
N VAL A 116 -17.07 -5.63 2.96
CA VAL A 116 -15.69 -5.15 2.98
C VAL A 116 -15.33 -4.86 4.43
N PHE A 117 -14.25 -5.47 4.87
CA PHE A 117 -13.63 -5.20 6.16
C PHE A 117 -12.41 -4.30 5.92
N LEU A 118 -12.47 -3.08 6.46
CA LEU A 118 -11.40 -2.10 6.33
C LEU A 118 -10.71 -1.94 7.70
N GLU A 119 -9.42 -2.27 7.77
CA GLU A 119 -8.65 -2.06 8.98
C GLU A 119 -8.46 -0.56 9.24
N LEU A 120 -8.86 -0.13 10.44
CA LEU A 120 -8.63 1.21 10.95
C LEU A 120 -7.45 1.19 11.90
N ASN A 121 -6.39 1.92 11.56
CA ASN A 121 -5.20 2.05 12.40
C ASN A 121 -4.86 3.51 12.64
N PRO A 122 -4.20 3.86 13.75
CA PRO A 122 -3.59 5.18 13.87
C PRO A 122 -2.53 5.37 12.78
N MET A 123 -2.30 6.63 12.40
CA MET A 123 -1.22 6.95 11.48
C MET A 123 0.11 6.89 12.23
N ASP A 124 1.04 6.08 11.74
CA ASP A 124 2.40 6.02 12.26
C ASP A 124 3.32 7.05 11.58
N GLY A 125 4.48 7.30 12.17
CA GLY A 125 5.51 8.15 11.56
C GLY A 125 5.99 7.63 10.21
N LEU A 126 6.41 8.57 9.35
CA LEU A 126 7.21 8.26 8.16
C LEU A 126 8.67 8.52 8.52
N GLU A 127 9.50 7.49 8.41
CA GLU A 127 10.93 7.60 8.67
C GLU A 127 11.64 8.28 7.51
N PHE A 128 12.63 9.13 7.83
CA PHE A 128 13.34 9.93 6.82
C PHE A 128 13.98 9.09 5.71
N GLN A 129 14.55 7.94 6.09
CA GLN A 129 15.16 6.97 5.18
C GLN A 129 14.22 6.39 4.12
N ASN A 130 12.90 6.42 4.38
CA ASN A 130 11.89 5.83 3.51
C ASN A 130 11.12 6.87 2.68
N ILE A 131 11.33 8.18 2.89
CA ILE A 131 10.51 9.24 2.28
C ILE A 131 10.55 9.20 0.74
N SER A 132 11.70 8.87 0.15
CA SER A 132 11.88 8.80 -1.31
C SER A 132 11.46 7.45 -1.92
N SER A 133 10.91 6.54 -1.12
CA SER A 133 10.39 5.28 -1.66
C SER A 133 9.06 5.50 -2.39
N ARG A 134 8.79 4.67 -3.40
CA ARG A 134 7.50 4.68 -4.10
C ARG A 134 6.35 4.43 -3.12
N LYS A 135 6.49 3.43 -2.25
CA LYS A 135 5.52 3.09 -1.18
C LYS A 135 5.17 4.27 -0.28
N ALA A 136 6.16 5.08 0.10
CA ALA A 136 5.95 6.21 0.98
C ALA A 136 5.16 7.36 0.35
N SER A 137 4.92 7.35 -0.96
CA SER A 137 4.51 8.55 -1.68
C SER A 137 3.43 8.34 -2.73
N TYR A 138 3.25 7.12 -3.28
CA TYR A 138 2.30 6.89 -4.39
C TYR A 138 0.84 7.23 -4.06
N TRP A 139 0.45 7.10 -2.78
CA TRP A 139 -0.90 7.39 -2.30
C TRP A 139 -1.11 8.86 -1.92
N MET A 140 -0.08 9.70 -2.01
CA MET A 140 -0.12 11.10 -1.58
C MET A 140 -0.62 12.03 -2.69
N ASP A 141 -1.90 11.95 -3.01
CA ASP A 141 -2.57 12.97 -3.82
C ASP A 141 -3.03 14.18 -2.99
N ALA A 142 -3.59 15.18 -3.66
CA ALA A 142 -4.07 16.39 -2.99
C ALA A 142 -5.19 16.13 -1.96
N ASN A 143 -6.04 15.12 -2.17
CA ASN A 143 -7.11 14.77 -1.24
C ASN A 143 -6.51 14.15 0.02
N TYR A 144 -5.63 13.17 -0.14
CA TYR A 144 -4.95 12.51 0.98
C TYR A 144 -4.01 13.44 1.75
N ALA A 145 -3.35 14.39 1.06
CA ALA A 145 -2.60 15.45 1.72
C ALA A 145 -3.52 16.34 2.59
N GLY A 146 -4.70 16.71 2.08
CA GLY A 146 -5.71 17.46 2.85
C GLY A 146 -6.19 16.70 4.08
N HIS A 147 -6.51 15.41 3.93
CA HIS A 147 -6.89 14.53 5.05
C HIS A 147 -5.78 14.40 6.08
N LEU A 148 -4.53 14.27 5.64
CA LEU A 148 -3.37 14.20 6.53
C LEU A 148 -3.18 15.49 7.32
N VAL A 149 -3.33 16.66 6.69
CA VAL A 149 -3.25 17.95 7.40
C VAL A 149 -4.35 18.04 8.47
N SER A 150 -5.59 17.65 8.15
CA SER A 150 -6.69 17.63 9.13
C SER A 150 -6.35 16.70 10.29
N TYR A 151 -5.91 15.47 9.99
CA TYR A 151 -5.55 14.47 10.99
C TYR A 151 -4.43 14.94 11.92
N LEU A 152 -3.40 15.62 11.38
CA LEU A 152 -2.28 16.13 12.16
C LEU A 152 -2.64 17.37 13.00
N ARG A 153 -3.59 18.18 12.54
CA ARG A 153 -4.12 19.33 13.29
C ARG A 153 -4.86 18.88 14.54
N ASP A 154 -5.61 17.78 14.46
CA ASP A 154 -6.48 17.28 15.53
C ASP A 154 -5.69 16.58 16.67
N GLY A 155 -4.37 16.77 16.72
CA GLY A 155 -3.54 16.36 17.86
C GLY A 155 -2.90 14.98 17.74
N ALA A 156 -2.91 14.39 16.55
CA ALA A 156 -2.37 13.05 16.33
C ALA A 156 -0.88 12.92 16.77
N PRO A 157 -0.46 11.74 17.26
CA PRO A 157 0.88 11.49 17.81
C PRO A 157 2.04 11.68 16.81
N VAL A 158 1.72 11.89 15.53
CA VAL A 158 2.65 11.94 14.40
C VAL A 158 3.24 13.33 14.09
N LYS A 159 3.05 14.34 14.95
CA LYS A 159 3.54 15.72 14.71
C LYS A 159 5.04 15.78 14.35
N ARG A 160 5.87 14.90 14.92
CA ARG A 160 7.32 14.82 14.61
C ARG A 160 7.63 14.39 13.17
N SER A 161 6.70 13.71 12.49
CA SER A 161 6.85 13.25 11.10
C SER A 161 6.11 14.13 10.09
N TYR A 162 5.50 15.25 10.52
CA TYR A 162 4.77 16.16 9.62
C TYR A 162 5.63 16.59 8.42
N PHE A 163 6.85 17.05 8.68
CA PHE A 163 7.76 17.48 7.63
C PHE A 163 8.14 16.36 6.67
N ASN A 164 8.26 15.12 7.17
CA ASN A 164 8.56 13.96 6.35
C ASN A 164 7.42 13.66 5.37
N TYR A 165 6.18 13.79 5.84
CA TYR A 165 5.00 13.64 5.01
C TYR A 165 4.84 14.75 3.97
N VAL A 166 5.06 16.01 4.35
CA VAL A 166 5.07 17.13 3.39
C VAL A 166 6.17 16.93 2.36
N TYR A 167 7.36 16.50 2.78
CA TYR A 167 8.46 16.20 1.87
C TYR A 167 8.10 15.07 0.91
N ALA A 168 7.55 13.95 1.40
CA ALA A 168 7.07 12.84 0.57
C ALA A 168 6.03 13.29 -0.46
N PHE A 169 5.08 14.14 -0.05
CA PHE A 169 4.07 14.73 -0.95
C PHE A 169 4.73 15.59 -2.04
N LEU A 170 5.68 16.46 -1.70
CA LEU A 170 6.37 17.28 -2.69
C LEU A 170 7.19 16.43 -3.67
N ILE A 171 7.87 15.39 -3.18
CA ILE A 171 8.62 14.48 -4.05
C ILE A 171 7.66 13.73 -4.99
N HIS A 172 6.50 13.28 -4.50
CA HIS A 172 5.47 12.67 -5.33
C HIS A 172 4.99 13.65 -6.40
N TYR A 173 4.49 14.82 -5.98
CA TYR A 173 3.82 15.78 -6.83
C TYR A 173 4.73 16.35 -7.94
N PHE A 174 6.01 16.57 -7.63
CA PHE A 174 7.01 17.01 -8.61
C PHE A 174 7.75 15.87 -9.31
N GLY A 175 7.32 14.62 -9.13
CA GLY A 175 7.85 13.47 -9.86
C GLY A 175 9.32 13.15 -9.56
N PHE A 176 9.89 13.65 -8.47
CA PHE A 176 11.28 13.37 -8.10
C PHE A 176 11.52 11.90 -7.73
N ASN A 177 10.46 11.15 -7.39
CA ASN A 177 10.55 9.72 -7.12
C ASN A 177 10.89 8.86 -8.35
N TYR A 178 10.57 9.33 -9.57
CA TYR A 178 10.85 8.59 -10.80
C TYR A 178 12.34 8.55 -11.14
N LEU A 179 13.13 9.53 -10.68
CA LEU A 179 14.56 9.64 -10.95
C LEU A 179 15.40 8.68 -10.10
N ASN A 180 14.95 8.40 -8.87
CA ASN A 180 15.73 7.65 -7.88
C ASN A 180 15.36 6.16 -7.80
N ASN A 181 14.27 5.75 -8.45
CA ASN A 181 13.85 4.36 -8.53
C ASN A 181 13.53 4.04 -9.99
N PRO A 182 14.52 3.58 -10.80
CA PRO A 182 14.21 2.93 -12.07
C PRO A 182 13.21 1.80 -11.79
N LEU A 183 12.31 1.51 -12.73
CA LEU A 183 11.31 0.44 -12.66
C LEU A 183 11.90 -0.79 -11.97
N GLN A 184 11.66 -0.93 -10.66
CA GLN A 184 12.03 -2.14 -9.96
C GLN A 184 11.17 -3.22 -10.59
N GLU A 185 11.81 -4.29 -11.07
CA GLU A 185 11.08 -5.47 -11.53
C GLU A 185 10.15 -5.88 -10.40
N THR A 186 8.85 -5.81 -10.66
CA THR A 186 7.82 -6.38 -9.80
C THR A 186 8.25 -7.79 -9.43
N SER A 187 8.15 -8.16 -8.15
CA SER A 187 8.62 -9.47 -7.69
C SER A 187 8.07 -10.57 -8.60
N LYS A 188 8.96 -11.25 -9.33
CA LYS A 188 8.68 -12.19 -10.45
C LYS A 188 7.78 -13.38 -10.13
N ASP A 189 7.23 -13.45 -8.94
CA ASP A 189 6.50 -14.61 -8.43
C ASP A 189 5.12 -14.17 -7.91
N ALA A 190 4.24 -13.82 -8.85
CA ALA A 190 2.86 -13.41 -8.56
C ALA A 190 2.10 -14.45 -7.68
N ASN A 191 2.44 -15.73 -7.81
CA ASN A 191 1.82 -16.81 -7.04
C ASN A 191 2.14 -16.73 -5.54
N VAL A 192 3.27 -16.11 -5.15
CA VAL A 192 3.68 -16.00 -3.74
C VAL A 192 2.68 -15.17 -2.95
N TRP A 193 2.26 -14.04 -3.50
CA TRP A 193 1.38 -13.12 -2.80
C TRP A 193 -0.08 -13.58 -2.79
N LEU A 194 -0.43 -14.59 -3.58
CA LEU A 194 -1.78 -15.16 -3.60
C LEU A 194 -2.01 -16.22 -2.51
N GLY A 195 -0.92 -16.79 -1.98
CA GLY A 195 -0.99 -17.90 -1.03
C GLY A 195 -1.39 -19.22 -1.69
N GLU A 196 -1.29 -20.32 -0.92
CA GLU A 196 -1.61 -21.67 -1.39
C GLU A 196 -3.06 -21.77 -1.92
N HIS A 197 -4.00 -21.14 -1.22
CA HIS A 197 -5.43 -21.19 -1.54
C HIS A 197 -5.88 -20.12 -2.55
N HIS A 198 -4.98 -19.26 -3.03
CA HIS A 198 -5.30 -18.14 -3.90
C HIS A 198 -6.42 -17.23 -3.33
N ASP A 199 -6.42 -17.05 -2.01
CA ASP A 199 -7.33 -16.17 -1.28
C ASP A 199 -6.62 -14.93 -0.75
N GLY A 200 -5.35 -14.73 -1.10
CA GLY A 200 -4.52 -13.59 -0.73
C GLY A 200 -3.95 -13.67 0.69
N TYR A 201 -4.22 -14.76 1.43
CA TYR A 201 -3.57 -15.04 2.71
C TYR A 201 -2.21 -15.68 2.49
N VAL A 202 -1.19 -15.15 3.14
CA VAL A 202 0.17 -15.69 3.11
C VAL A 202 0.65 -15.82 4.55
N ASP A 203 0.98 -17.04 4.95
CA ASP A 203 1.59 -17.28 6.26
C ASP A 203 2.98 -16.62 6.33
N TYR A 204 3.37 -16.16 7.51
CA TYR A 204 4.64 -15.45 7.69
C TYR A 204 5.86 -16.33 7.40
N ASP A 205 5.82 -17.61 7.77
CA ASP A 205 6.91 -18.53 7.50
C ASP A 205 6.99 -18.85 5.99
N ASP A 206 5.86 -18.87 5.30
CA ASP A 206 5.83 -19.01 3.84
C ASP A 206 6.33 -17.75 3.15
N GLU A 207 5.93 -16.54 3.61
CA GLU A 207 6.49 -15.27 3.13
C GLU A 207 8.04 -15.28 3.23
N ILE A 208 8.61 -15.75 4.34
CA ILE A 208 10.07 -15.85 4.53
C ILE A 208 10.75 -16.80 3.55
N LYS A 209 10.13 -17.96 3.28
CA LYS A 209 10.68 -18.95 2.33
C LYS A 209 10.75 -18.37 0.92
N LEU A 210 9.77 -17.53 0.58
CA LEU A 210 9.50 -17.03 -0.77
C LEU A 210 10.27 -15.75 -1.11
N VAL A 211 10.71 -14.97 -0.12
CA VAL A 211 11.67 -13.87 -0.34
C VAL A 211 12.97 -14.46 -0.93
N THR A 212 13.52 -13.90 -2.00
CA THR A 212 14.81 -14.36 -2.57
C THR A 212 15.99 -13.51 -2.11
N ASP A 213 15.74 -12.24 -1.81
CA ASP A 213 16.75 -11.30 -1.32
C ASP A 213 17.21 -11.63 0.11
N GLN A 214 18.51 -11.85 0.29
CA GLN A 214 19.10 -12.23 1.57
C GLN A 214 19.04 -11.12 2.64
N ASN A 215 19.06 -9.85 2.25
CA ASN A 215 18.93 -8.73 3.18
C ASN A 215 17.49 -8.62 3.67
N GLN A 216 16.53 -8.83 2.78
CA GLN A 216 15.12 -8.88 3.12
C GLN A 216 14.82 -10.09 4.00
N LYS A 217 15.37 -11.29 3.71
CA LYS A 217 15.30 -12.46 4.62
C LYS A 217 15.86 -12.17 6.01
N ARG A 218 16.99 -11.46 6.09
CA ARG A 218 17.60 -11.07 7.38
C ARG A 218 16.69 -10.13 8.16
N SER A 219 16.07 -9.15 7.49
CA SER A 219 15.09 -8.23 8.09
C SER A 219 13.83 -8.94 8.58
N PHE A 220 13.35 -9.95 7.85
CA PHE A 220 12.24 -10.78 8.29
C PHE A 220 12.63 -11.62 9.50
N ARG A 221 13.80 -12.29 9.47
CA ARG A 221 14.26 -13.12 10.59
C ARG A 221 14.50 -12.33 11.88
N SER A 222 15.04 -11.11 11.81
CA SER A 222 15.20 -10.26 12.99
C SER A 222 13.83 -9.86 13.57
N SER A 223 12.88 -9.49 12.71
CA SER A 223 11.51 -9.14 13.12
C SER A 223 10.76 -10.33 13.74
N GLY A 224 10.93 -11.54 13.19
CA GLY A 224 10.32 -12.76 13.71
C GLY A 224 10.93 -13.26 15.03
N GLN A 225 12.24 -13.07 15.23
CA GLN A 225 12.91 -13.44 16.49
C GLN A 225 12.45 -12.58 17.67
N ASP A 226 12.16 -11.30 17.45
CA ASP A 226 11.65 -10.42 18.50
C ASP A 226 10.22 -10.79 18.90
N LEU A 227 9.39 -11.25 17.96
CA LEU A 227 8.03 -11.76 18.27
C LEU A 227 8.05 -13.04 19.10
N ARG A 228 8.99 -13.97 18.83
CA ARG A 228 9.12 -15.22 19.59
C ARG A 228 9.63 -15.02 21.02
N LYS A 229 10.31 -13.91 21.32
CA LYS A 229 10.74 -13.56 22.69
C LYS A 229 9.61 -13.04 23.56
N ILE A 230 8.50 -12.59 22.96
CA ILE A 230 7.36 -11.97 23.68
C ILE A 230 6.29 -13.00 24.03
N LEU A 231 6.23 -14.14 23.33
CA LEU A 231 5.29 -15.20 23.61
C LEU A 231 5.88 -16.17 24.66
N PRO A 232 5.26 -16.34 25.83
CA PRO A 232 5.67 -17.39 26.76
C PRO A 232 5.43 -18.76 26.12
N SER A 233 6.46 -19.60 26.17
CA SER A 233 6.47 -20.99 25.72
C SER A 233 5.47 -21.86 26.48
#